data_AF-A0A7K2YE25-F1
#
_entry.id   AF-A0A7K2YE25-F1
#
_cell.length_a   1.000
_cell.length_b   1.000
_cell.length_c   1.000
_cell.angle_alpha   90.00
_cell.angle_beta   90.00
_cell.angle_gamma   90.00
#
_symmetry.space_group_name_H-M   'P 1'
#
loop_
_entity.id
_entity.type
_entity.pdbx_description
1 polymer ?
#
loop_
_entity_poly.entity_id
_entity_poly.type
_entity_poly.pdbx_seq_one_letter_code
_entity_poly.pdbx_strand_id
1 'polypeptide(L)'
;TAQPSPAAATARAGEPARTTSHPSPTDAPPDTPVDPLAPVTPDPTHRPAAAATRTVPHVLYIGASPDDHAQLRVDRGLRELLGIAEWGGIVVEPVPAAMASDLRRIRATRPDILHLACHGSGESLLFEDIHGEEHAVSAHQIVRTLRLYRDEVGIRLRGLVLASCDSEAIVEQFRGTADTVVAHTGPLDDLCANAFAGLFYREVAHGLGLAGAARVAARLTVLDNESCEALESGLVVLS
;
A
#
# COMPACT_ATOMS: atom_id res chain seq x y z
N THR A 1 27.68 -51.28 -26.47
CA THR A 1 28.07 -50.42 -27.61
C THR A 1 28.01 -48.98 -27.12
N ALA A 2 29.06 -48.44 -26.49
CA ALA A 2 30.30 -47.90 -27.10
C ALA A 2 29.98 -46.79 -28.11
N GLN A 3 30.47 -45.55 -28.07
CA GLN A 3 31.35 -44.77 -27.17
C GLN A 3 31.21 -43.27 -27.61
N PRO A 4 31.73 -42.27 -26.84
CA PRO A 4 31.51 -40.83 -27.01
C PRO A 4 32.74 -40.00 -27.51
N SER A 5 32.61 -38.64 -27.50
CA SER A 5 33.65 -37.56 -27.52
C SER A 5 34.25 -37.11 -28.87
N PRO A 6 35.01 -35.96 -28.99
CA PRO A 6 35.60 -35.02 -27.99
C PRO A 6 35.30 -33.50 -28.22
N ALA A 7 35.33 -32.61 -27.21
CA ALA A 7 36.41 -31.89 -26.50
C ALA A 7 37.23 -30.84 -27.31
N ALA A 8 37.32 -29.61 -26.78
CA ALA A 8 38.57 -28.81 -26.74
C ALA A 8 38.43 -27.59 -25.81
N ALA A 9 39.33 -27.53 -24.83
CA ALA A 9 39.61 -26.41 -23.95
C ALA A 9 40.85 -25.65 -24.45
N THR A 10 40.99 -24.37 -24.14
CA THR A 10 42.31 -23.74 -23.96
C THR A 10 42.25 -22.62 -22.94
N ALA A 11 43.03 -22.79 -21.87
CA ALA A 11 43.49 -21.76 -20.95
C ALA A 11 44.74 -21.06 -21.51
N ARG A 12 45.00 -19.82 -21.10
CA ARG A 12 46.38 -19.34 -20.91
C ARG A 12 46.47 -18.16 -19.94
N ALA A 13 47.37 -18.32 -18.98
CA ALA A 13 47.85 -17.36 -17.99
C ALA A 13 48.96 -16.45 -18.56
N GLY A 14 49.26 -15.34 -17.88
CA GLY A 14 50.55 -14.63 -18.02
C GLY A 14 50.53 -13.13 -17.69
N GLU A 15 50.99 -12.81 -16.47
CA GLU A 15 51.44 -11.51 -15.87
C GLU A 15 52.47 -10.71 -16.72
N PRO A 16 52.88 -9.44 -16.40
CA PRO A 16 53.34 -9.01 -15.07
C PRO A 16 53.03 -7.57 -14.59
N ALA A 17 53.28 -7.43 -13.28
CA ALA A 17 53.34 -6.26 -12.43
C ALA A 17 53.92 -4.97 -13.05
N ARG A 18 53.30 -3.84 -12.68
CA ARG A 18 53.95 -2.53 -12.64
C ARG A 18 54.00 -2.02 -11.21
N THR A 19 55.24 -1.92 -10.76
CA THR A 19 55.75 -1.17 -9.62
C THR A 19 55.26 0.27 -9.59
N THR A 20 54.66 0.69 -8.49
CA THR A 20 54.68 2.10 -8.03
C THR A 20 54.96 2.14 -6.53
N SER A 21 56.25 2.32 -6.24
CA SER A 21 56.81 3.14 -5.15
C SER A 21 55.87 3.61 -4.04
N HIS A 22 56.08 3.07 -2.84
CA HIS A 22 55.74 3.70 -1.56
C HIS A 22 56.55 4.99 -1.33
N PRO A 23 55.93 6.10 -0.90
CA PRO A 23 56.62 7.14 -0.15
C PRO A 23 56.63 6.81 1.35
N SER A 24 57.80 6.96 1.97
CA SER A 24 58.04 6.89 3.41
C SER A 24 57.16 7.89 4.20
N PRO A 25 56.62 7.54 5.37
CA PRO A 25 55.98 8.50 6.25
C PRO A 25 57.04 9.22 7.10
N THR A 26 57.17 10.52 6.93
CA THR A 26 57.84 11.42 7.87
C THR A 26 56.82 12.46 8.31
N ASP A 27 56.79 12.71 9.62
CA ASP A 27 55.91 13.61 10.38
C ASP A 27 54.44 13.18 10.57
N ALA A 28 54.24 12.29 11.54
CA ALA A 28 53.00 12.23 12.32
C ALA A 28 53.17 13.11 13.58
N PRO A 29 52.24 14.05 13.88
CA PRO A 29 52.22 14.74 15.16
C PRO A 29 51.76 13.78 16.28
N PRO A 30 52.10 14.05 17.55
CA PRO A 30 51.80 13.14 18.65
C PRO A 30 50.30 13.05 18.93
N ASP A 31 49.82 11.81 19.13
CA ASP A 31 48.48 11.47 19.60
C ASP A 31 48.19 12.16 20.95
N THR A 32 47.21 13.06 20.95
CA THR A 32 46.56 13.51 22.19
C THR A 32 45.62 12.43 22.70
N PRO A 33 45.60 12.11 24.01
CA PRO A 33 44.68 11.11 24.55
C PRO A 33 43.24 11.61 24.49
N VAL A 34 42.35 10.83 23.89
CA VAL A 34 40.89 11.04 23.94
C VAL A 34 40.36 10.50 25.27
N ASP A 35 39.73 11.39 26.04
CA ASP A 35 39.11 11.12 27.33
C ASP A 35 37.82 10.26 27.13
N PRO A 36 37.64 9.08 27.76
CA PRO A 36 36.56 8.14 27.39
C PRO A 36 35.17 8.50 27.90
N LEU A 37 34.98 9.67 28.52
CA LEU A 37 33.76 9.96 29.29
C LEU A 37 33.17 11.36 29.04
N ALA A 38 33.23 11.86 27.81
CA ALA A 38 32.41 13.01 27.41
C ALA A 38 31.02 12.54 26.94
N PRO A 39 29.90 13.08 27.46
CA PRO A 39 28.57 12.75 26.96
C PRO A 39 28.42 13.29 25.53
N VAL A 40 28.12 12.41 24.59
CA VAL A 40 27.74 12.79 23.22
C VAL A 40 26.42 13.56 23.29
N THR A 41 26.49 14.88 23.17
CA THR A 41 25.30 15.71 22.96
C THR A 41 24.78 15.45 21.55
N PRO A 42 23.49 15.13 21.35
CA PRO A 42 22.96 14.96 20.01
C PRO A 42 23.04 16.27 19.24
N ASP A 43 23.54 16.18 18.01
CA ASP A 43 23.66 17.29 17.07
C ASP A 43 22.28 17.95 16.82
N PRO A 44 22.09 19.25 17.15
CA PRO A 44 20.83 19.94 16.96
C PRO A 44 20.46 20.17 15.48
N THR A 45 21.32 19.77 14.54
CA THR A 45 21.07 19.92 13.10
C THR A 45 20.39 18.71 12.44
N HIS A 46 20.19 17.59 13.16
CA HIS A 46 19.35 16.50 12.64
C HIS A 46 17.86 16.79 12.91
N ARG A 47 17.32 17.76 12.18
CA ARG A 47 15.88 17.87 11.98
C ARG A 47 15.49 16.71 11.06
N PRO A 48 14.59 15.78 11.44
CA PRO A 48 14.06 14.84 10.47
C PRO A 48 13.48 15.69 9.32
N ALA A 49 13.94 15.42 8.11
CA ALA A 49 13.45 16.09 6.92
C ALA A 49 11.93 15.95 6.94
N ALA A 50 11.22 17.07 7.11
CA ALA A 50 9.79 17.12 6.94
C ALA A 50 9.51 16.50 5.56
N ALA A 51 8.84 15.34 5.56
CA ALA A 51 8.45 14.68 4.34
C ALA A 51 7.75 15.71 3.46
N ALA A 52 8.29 15.95 2.26
CA ALA A 52 7.73 16.89 1.31
C ALA A 52 6.24 16.54 1.15
N THR A 53 5.37 17.46 1.54
CA THR A 53 3.92 17.25 1.56
C THR A 53 3.49 16.94 0.13
N ARG A 54 3.21 15.67 -0.16
CA ARG A 54 2.57 15.31 -1.43
C ARG A 54 1.18 15.93 -1.39
N THR A 55 1.00 17.04 -2.09
CA THR A 55 -0.23 17.84 -2.05
C THR A 55 -1.42 17.09 -2.65
N VAL A 56 -1.16 16.12 -3.52
CA VAL A 56 -2.15 15.33 -4.24
C VAL A 56 -2.12 13.88 -3.71
N PRO A 57 -3.12 13.37 -2.96
CA PRO A 57 -3.16 12.01 -2.42
C PRO A 57 -2.90 10.89 -3.45
N HIS A 58 -2.22 9.82 -3.05
CA HIS A 58 -1.88 8.67 -3.89
C HIS A 58 -2.60 7.47 -3.37
N VAL A 59 -3.45 6.95 -4.23
CA VAL A 59 -4.33 5.84 -3.97
C VAL A 59 -3.73 4.62 -4.63
N LEU A 60 -3.34 3.62 -3.84
CA LEU A 60 -3.13 2.27 -4.34
C LEU A 60 -4.49 1.57 -4.33
N TYR A 61 -5.04 1.33 -5.50
CA TYR A 61 -6.34 0.67 -5.67
C TYR A 61 -6.11 -0.80 -6.01
N ILE A 62 -6.33 -1.67 -5.03
CA ILE A 62 -6.19 -3.12 -5.18
C ILE A 62 -7.57 -3.73 -5.31
N GLY A 63 -7.82 -4.36 -6.45
CA GLY A 63 -9.12 -4.92 -6.80
C GLY A 63 -9.02 -6.40 -7.15
N ALA A 64 -9.78 -7.25 -6.46
CA ALA A 64 -9.87 -8.68 -6.72
C ALA A 64 -11.33 -9.07 -6.97
N SER A 65 -11.57 -9.89 -7.99
CA SER A 65 -12.87 -10.43 -8.32
C SER A 65 -12.72 -11.86 -8.83
N PRO A 66 -12.48 -12.85 -7.93
CA PRO A 66 -12.33 -14.25 -8.30
C PRO A 66 -13.47 -14.79 -9.18
N ASP A 67 -13.12 -15.65 -10.13
CA ASP A 67 -14.05 -16.18 -11.15
C ASP A 67 -15.08 -17.18 -10.59
N ASP A 68 -14.79 -17.80 -9.44
CA ASP A 68 -15.70 -18.67 -8.67
C ASP A 68 -16.70 -17.92 -7.79
N HIS A 69 -16.66 -16.59 -7.78
CA HIS A 69 -17.53 -15.72 -6.99
C HIS A 69 -18.43 -14.82 -7.86
N ALA A 70 -19.44 -14.22 -7.24
CA ALA A 70 -20.23 -13.19 -7.92
C ALA A 70 -19.29 -12.05 -8.34
N GLN A 71 -19.28 -11.71 -9.62
CA GLN A 71 -18.33 -10.73 -10.15
C GLN A 71 -18.54 -9.34 -9.51
N LEU A 72 -17.47 -8.77 -8.95
CA LEU A 72 -17.42 -7.36 -8.55
C LEU A 72 -17.04 -6.52 -9.75
N ARG A 73 -17.74 -5.41 -9.98
CA ARG A 73 -17.41 -4.42 -11.02
C ARG A 73 -16.30 -3.48 -10.55
N VAL A 74 -15.19 -4.08 -10.12
CA VAL A 74 -13.92 -3.40 -9.80
C VAL A 74 -13.48 -2.50 -10.95
N ASP A 75 -13.74 -2.93 -12.20
CA ASP A 75 -13.50 -2.13 -13.41
C ASP A 75 -14.28 -0.81 -13.42
N ARG A 76 -15.50 -0.80 -12.87
CA ARG A 76 -16.36 0.38 -12.79
C ARG A 76 -15.85 1.36 -11.76
N GLY A 77 -15.57 0.90 -10.55
CA GLY A 77 -14.95 1.73 -9.51
C GLY A 77 -13.64 2.32 -10.01
N LEU A 78 -12.76 1.50 -10.58
CA LEU A 78 -11.48 1.97 -11.09
C LEU A 78 -11.63 3.05 -12.18
N ARG A 79 -12.55 2.88 -13.13
CA ARG A 79 -12.80 3.88 -14.18
C ARG A 79 -13.18 5.23 -13.60
N GLU A 80 -14.00 5.26 -12.54
CA GLU A 80 -14.40 6.49 -11.87
C GLU A 80 -13.20 7.18 -11.20
N LEU A 81 -12.36 6.42 -10.49
CA LEU A 81 -11.14 6.94 -9.86
C LEU A 81 -10.14 7.48 -10.89
N LEU A 82 -9.94 6.77 -12.00
CA LEU A 82 -9.07 7.23 -13.09
C LEU A 82 -9.61 8.52 -13.72
N GLY A 83 -10.92 8.61 -13.94
CA GLY A 83 -11.55 9.84 -14.40
C GLY A 83 -11.30 11.01 -13.45
N ILE A 84 -11.37 10.82 -12.13
CA ILE A 84 -11.03 11.87 -11.15
C ILE A 84 -9.55 12.25 -11.26
N ALA A 85 -8.66 11.25 -11.38
CA ALA A 85 -7.23 11.48 -11.50
C ALA A 85 -6.84 12.29 -12.75
N GLU A 86 -7.59 12.15 -13.86
CA GLU A 86 -7.39 12.94 -15.09
C GLU A 86 -7.60 14.45 -14.86
N TRP A 87 -8.55 14.83 -13.99
CA TRP A 87 -8.81 16.23 -13.62
C TRP A 87 -7.86 16.74 -12.51
N GLY A 88 -7.01 15.86 -11.97
CA GLY A 88 -6.12 16.15 -10.86
C GLY A 88 -6.78 15.99 -9.48
N GLY A 89 -6.02 16.24 -8.42
CA GLY A 89 -6.51 16.14 -7.05
C GLY A 89 -6.31 14.75 -6.40
N ILE A 90 -6.11 13.69 -7.18
CA ILE A 90 -5.54 12.41 -6.72
C ILE A 90 -4.62 11.79 -7.79
N VAL A 91 -3.78 10.84 -7.37
CA VAL A 91 -3.04 9.92 -8.24
C VAL A 91 -3.50 8.50 -7.91
N VAL A 92 -3.75 7.67 -8.93
CA VAL A 92 -4.26 6.31 -8.75
C VAL A 92 -3.28 5.31 -9.37
N GLU A 93 -2.82 4.36 -8.57
CA GLU A 93 -2.08 3.18 -9.01
C GLU A 93 -3.04 1.97 -9.00
N PRO A 94 -3.50 1.50 -10.18
CA PRO A 94 -4.41 0.38 -10.28
C PRO A 94 -3.72 -0.98 -10.19
N VAL A 95 -4.34 -1.90 -9.46
CA VAL A 95 -3.96 -3.31 -9.37
C VAL A 95 -5.22 -4.16 -9.49
N PRO A 96 -5.78 -4.34 -10.71
CA PRO A 96 -6.88 -5.27 -10.94
C PRO A 96 -6.36 -6.72 -10.92
N ALA A 97 -7.27 -7.70 -10.85
CA ALA A 97 -6.94 -9.12 -10.78
C ALA A 97 -5.94 -9.42 -9.64
N ALA A 98 -6.18 -8.80 -8.48
CA ALA A 98 -5.17 -8.70 -7.44
C ALA A 98 -4.99 -10.03 -6.69
N MET A 99 -3.75 -10.49 -6.65
CA MET A 99 -3.32 -11.54 -5.74
C MET A 99 -2.93 -10.93 -4.39
N ALA A 100 -3.03 -11.70 -3.31
CA ALA A 100 -2.59 -11.26 -1.98
C ALA A 100 -1.15 -10.76 -1.94
N SER A 101 -0.29 -11.36 -2.77
CA SER A 101 1.12 -10.95 -2.91
C SER A 101 1.28 -9.51 -3.39
N ASP A 102 0.28 -8.91 -4.04
CA ASP A 102 0.32 -7.53 -4.54
C ASP A 102 0.27 -6.47 -3.44
N LEU A 103 -0.05 -6.85 -2.20
CA LEU A 103 0.20 -5.99 -1.03
C LEU A 103 1.66 -5.54 -0.93
N ARG A 104 2.62 -6.27 -1.53
CA ARG A 104 4.03 -5.83 -1.65
C ARG A 104 4.18 -4.49 -2.36
N ARG A 105 3.24 -4.10 -3.24
CA ARG A 105 3.27 -2.84 -3.99
C ARG A 105 3.27 -1.64 -3.08
N ILE A 106 2.67 -1.73 -1.89
CA ILE A 106 2.70 -0.68 -0.85
C ILE A 106 4.13 -0.19 -0.60
N ARG A 107 5.13 -1.10 -0.63
CA ARG A 107 6.54 -0.75 -0.43
C ARG A 107 7.13 0.09 -1.55
N ALA A 108 6.76 -0.22 -2.79
CA ALA A 108 7.26 0.45 -3.98
C ALA A 108 6.55 1.78 -4.22
N THR A 109 5.24 1.81 -3.99
CA THR A 109 4.37 2.95 -4.34
C THR A 109 4.24 3.95 -3.20
N ARG A 110 4.47 3.51 -1.95
CA ARG A 110 4.32 4.30 -0.70
C ARG A 110 3.05 5.15 -0.74
N PRO A 111 1.88 4.53 -0.90
CA PRO A 111 0.64 5.24 -1.12
C PRO A 111 0.23 5.99 0.15
N ASP A 112 -0.56 7.05 -0.02
CA ASP A 112 -1.23 7.70 1.10
C ASP A 112 -2.47 6.91 1.52
N ILE A 113 -3.18 6.35 0.54
CA ILE A 113 -4.45 5.67 0.73
C ILE A 113 -4.35 4.29 0.10
N LEU A 114 -4.67 3.26 0.86
CA LEU A 114 -4.88 1.91 0.35
C LEU A 114 -6.39 1.69 0.19
N HIS A 115 -6.84 1.34 -1.01
CA HIS A 115 -8.22 0.94 -1.27
C HIS A 115 -8.25 -0.54 -1.62
N LEU A 116 -9.00 -1.34 -0.85
CA LEU A 116 -9.19 -2.76 -1.10
C LEU A 116 -10.63 -2.98 -1.58
N ALA A 117 -10.80 -3.28 -2.87
CA ALA A 117 -12.07 -3.64 -3.49
C ALA A 117 -12.11 -5.15 -3.73
N CYS A 118 -12.73 -5.88 -2.81
CA CYS A 118 -12.71 -7.34 -2.81
C CYS A 118 -13.89 -7.89 -2.01
N HIS A 119 -14.20 -9.16 -2.17
CA HIS A 119 -15.20 -9.83 -1.35
C HIS A 119 -14.70 -10.04 0.08
N GLY A 120 -15.63 -10.00 1.03
CA GLY A 120 -15.43 -10.47 2.39
C GLY A 120 -15.98 -11.87 2.58
N SER A 121 -15.31 -12.70 3.38
CA SER A 121 -15.78 -14.03 3.77
C SER A 121 -15.41 -14.27 5.24
N GLY A 122 -16.38 -14.01 6.14
CA GLY A 122 -16.15 -14.05 7.59
C GLY A 122 -15.03 -13.10 8.00
N GLU A 123 -13.94 -13.65 8.53
CA GLU A 123 -12.77 -12.86 8.95
C GLU A 123 -11.70 -12.65 7.84
N SER A 124 -12.03 -12.98 6.59
CA SER A 124 -11.08 -12.93 5.46
C SER A 124 -11.53 -11.99 4.35
N LEU A 125 -10.55 -11.48 3.60
CA LEU A 125 -10.75 -10.83 2.31
C LEU A 125 -10.31 -11.80 1.21
N LEU A 126 -11.08 -11.86 0.12
CA LEU A 126 -10.82 -12.77 -0.98
C LEU A 126 -10.00 -12.06 -2.06
N PHE A 127 -8.80 -12.59 -2.30
CA PHE A 127 -7.93 -12.21 -3.42
C PHE A 127 -8.04 -13.27 -4.52
N GLU A 128 -7.39 -13.02 -5.65
CA GLU A 128 -7.22 -14.03 -6.70
C GLU A 128 -5.97 -14.88 -6.43
N ASP A 129 -6.01 -16.14 -6.86
CA ASP A 129 -4.83 -16.98 -7.01
C ASP A 129 -4.29 -16.95 -8.45
N ILE A 130 -3.33 -17.83 -8.77
CA ILE A 130 -2.74 -17.90 -10.12
C ILE A 130 -3.69 -18.44 -11.20
N HIS A 131 -4.82 -19.00 -10.79
CA HIS A 131 -5.86 -19.55 -11.66
C HIS A 131 -7.05 -18.58 -11.80
N GLY A 132 -7.07 -17.47 -11.05
CA GLY A 132 -8.19 -16.53 -11.01
C GLY A 132 -9.28 -16.93 -10.00
N GLU A 133 -9.03 -17.97 -9.20
CA GLU A 133 -9.96 -18.48 -8.19
C GLU A 133 -9.72 -17.82 -6.83
N GLU A 134 -10.60 -18.07 -5.86
CA GLU A 134 -10.49 -17.43 -4.56
C GLU A 134 -9.20 -17.80 -3.81
N HIS A 135 -8.59 -16.80 -3.20
CA HIS A 135 -7.55 -16.93 -2.20
C HIS A 135 -7.92 -16.11 -0.97
N ALA A 136 -8.51 -16.78 0.02
CA ALA A 136 -8.88 -16.16 1.28
C ALA A 136 -7.63 -15.78 2.11
N VAL A 137 -7.55 -14.50 2.49
CA VAL A 137 -6.54 -13.98 3.41
C VAL A 137 -7.22 -13.39 4.63
N SER A 138 -6.87 -13.89 5.81
CA SER A 138 -7.43 -13.36 7.05
C SER A 138 -7.09 -11.88 7.26
N ALA A 139 -8.03 -11.11 7.80
CA ALA A 139 -7.81 -9.71 8.19
C ALA A 139 -6.60 -9.57 9.10
N HIS A 140 -6.41 -10.49 10.05
CA HIS A 140 -5.23 -10.54 10.91
C HIS A 140 -3.90 -10.58 10.13
N GLN A 141 -3.81 -11.38 9.05
CA GLN A 141 -2.60 -11.45 8.22
C GLN A 141 -2.36 -10.14 7.46
N ILE A 142 -3.42 -9.49 6.96
CA ILE A 142 -3.32 -8.20 6.28
C ILE A 142 -2.88 -7.12 7.27
N VAL A 143 -3.52 -7.03 8.43
CA VAL A 143 -3.16 -6.10 9.53
C VAL A 143 -1.70 -6.29 9.94
N ARG A 144 -1.25 -7.53 10.14
CA ARG A 144 0.16 -7.83 10.45
C ARG A 144 1.09 -7.33 9.35
N THR A 145 0.73 -7.51 8.09
CA THR A 145 1.51 -7.02 6.94
C THR A 145 1.61 -5.50 6.93
N LEU A 146 0.50 -4.78 7.13
CA LEU A 146 0.49 -3.32 7.19
C LEU A 146 1.31 -2.79 8.37
N ARG A 147 1.22 -3.42 9.55
CA ARG A 147 2.03 -3.08 10.72
C ARG A 147 3.51 -3.29 10.47
N LEU A 148 3.89 -4.40 9.84
CA LEU A 148 5.30 -4.63 9.44
C LEU A 148 5.80 -3.55 8.48
N TYR A 149 5.01 -3.13 7.49
CA TYR A 149 5.42 -2.03 6.60
C TYR A 149 5.55 -0.69 7.33
N ARG A 150 4.70 -0.43 8.32
CA ARG A 150 4.82 0.75 9.17
C ARG A 150 6.08 0.70 10.04
N ASP A 151 6.29 -0.40 10.74
CA ASP A 151 7.29 -0.51 11.81
C ASP A 151 8.70 -0.73 11.24
N GLU A 152 8.84 -1.55 10.20
CA GLU A 152 10.15 -1.91 9.61
C GLU A 152 10.54 -1.03 8.41
N VAL A 153 9.55 -0.57 7.62
CA VAL A 153 9.81 0.18 6.37
C VAL A 153 9.47 1.67 6.51
N GLY A 154 8.79 2.07 7.59
CA GLY A 154 8.41 3.45 7.85
C GLY A 154 7.28 3.96 6.95
N ILE A 155 6.41 3.09 6.43
CA ILE A 155 5.29 3.48 5.56
C ILE A 155 4.05 3.70 6.42
N ARG A 156 3.54 4.95 6.45
CA ARG A 156 2.31 5.30 7.16
C ARG A 156 1.21 5.61 6.15
N LEU A 157 0.10 4.90 6.26
CA LEU A 157 -1.10 5.16 5.49
C LEU A 157 -1.91 6.26 6.18
N ARG A 158 -2.29 7.30 5.42
CA ARG A 158 -3.30 8.26 5.85
C ARG A 158 -4.69 7.62 5.83
N GLY A 159 -4.94 6.76 4.83
CA GLY A 159 -6.22 6.11 4.63
C GLY A 159 -6.13 4.62 4.34
N LEU A 160 -7.08 3.88 4.90
CA LEU A 160 -7.43 2.54 4.45
C LEU A 160 -8.92 2.51 4.14
N VAL A 161 -9.31 2.09 2.94
CA VAL A 161 -10.70 1.91 2.53
C VAL A 161 -10.94 0.43 2.28
N LEU A 162 -11.88 -0.14 3.01
CA LEU A 162 -12.36 -1.51 2.83
C LEU A 162 -13.69 -1.47 2.07
N ALA A 163 -13.62 -1.69 0.76
CA ALA A 163 -14.79 -1.88 -0.09
C ALA A 163 -15.07 -3.39 -0.22
N SER A 164 -15.44 -3.98 0.92
CA SER A 164 -15.84 -5.38 1.07
C SER A 164 -17.15 -5.48 1.84
N CYS A 165 -18.04 -6.37 1.39
CA CYS A 165 -19.26 -6.68 2.12
C CYS A 165 -18.95 -7.19 3.53
N ASP A 166 -19.79 -6.83 4.49
CA ASP A 166 -19.76 -7.38 5.86
C ASP A 166 -18.42 -7.18 6.58
N SER A 167 -17.85 -5.97 6.50
CA SER A 167 -16.59 -5.66 7.19
C SER A 167 -16.75 -5.56 8.72
N GLU A 168 -17.95 -5.78 9.28
CA GLU A 168 -18.22 -5.69 10.72
C GLU A 168 -17.33 -6.64 11.53
N ALA A 169 -17.12 -7.86 11.03
CA ALA A 169 -16.29 -8.86 11.69
C ALA A 169 -14.80 -8.49 11.75
N ILE A 170 -14.32 -7.61 10.86
CA ILE A 170 -12.89 -7.36 10.67
C ILE A 170 -12.44 -5.92 10.86
N VAL A 171 -13.34 -4.94 10.71
CA VAL A 171 -13.00 -3.51 10.66
C VAL A 171 -12.17 -3.08 11.87
N GLU A 172 -12.52 -3.60 13.04
CA GLU A 172 -11.87 -3.21 14.28
C GLU A 172 -10.45 -3.77 14.43
N GLN A 173 -10.14 -4.86 13.71
CA GLN A 173 -8.77 -5.38 13.61
C GLN A 173 -7.85 -4.39 12.87
N PHE A 174 -8.41 -3.58 11.96
CA PHE A 174 -7.68 -2.58 11.19
C PHE A 174 -7.43 -1.27 11.93
N ARG A 175 -7.97 -1.09 13.15
CA ARG A 175 -7.68 0.12 13.94
C ARG A 175 -6.17 0.32 14.13
N GLY A 176 -5.71 1.54 13.87
CA GLY A 176 -4.31 1.94 13.98
C GLY A 176 -3.40 1.41 12.85
N THR A 177 -3.96 0.83 11.78
CA THR A 177 -3.19 0.51 10.55
C THR A 177 -3.04 1.73 9.61
N ALA A 178 -3.95 2.70 9.72
CA ALA A 178 -3.93 3.99 9.03
C ALA A 178 -4.49 5.09 9.96
N ASP A 179 -4.24 6.36 9.63
CA ASP A 179 -4.80 7.50 10.39
C ASP A 179 -6.34 7.55 10.29
N THR A 180 -6.91 7.02 9.19
CA THR A 180 -8.34 6.84 9.02
C THR A 180 -8.63 5.53 8.32
N VAL A 181 -9.50 4.70 8.89
CA VAL A 181 -10.03 3.49 8.26
C VAL A 181 -11.50 3.74 7.92
N VAL A 182 -11.87 3.55 6.65
CA VAL A 182 -13.24 3.64 6.16
C VAL A 182 -13.68 2.24 5.75
N ALA A 183 -14.80 1.78 6.30
CA ALA A 183 -15.38 0.48 5.99
C ALA A 183 -16.90 0.55 6.07
N HIS A 184 -17.54 -0.56 5.74
CA HIS A 184 -18.99 -0.68 5.78
C HIS A 184 -19.43 -1.96 6.50
N THR A 185 -20.42 -1.85 7.39
CA THR A 185 -21.07 -2.99 8.04
C THR A 185 -22.34 -3.38 7.31
N GLY A 186 -22.64 -4.67 7.29
CA GLY A 186 -23.79 -5.19 6.55
C GLY A 186 -23.58 -5.27 5.04
N PRO A 187 -24.66 -5.60 4.30
CA PRO A 187 -24.59 -5.79 2.86
C PRO A 187 -24.34 -4.46 2.15
N LEU A 188 -23.29 -4.42 1.35
CA LEU A 188 -23.00 -3.32 0.45
C LEU A 188 -22.99 -3.86 -0.97
N ASP A 189 -24.05 -3.57 -1.74
CA ASP A 189 -24.05 -3.98 -3.13
C ASP A 189 -22.95 -3.26 -3.93
N ASP A 190 -22.49 -3.91 -4.99
CA ASP A 190 -21.38 -3.43 -5.83
C ASP A 190 -21.73 -2.11 -6.55
N LEU A 191 -23.01 -1.83 -6.82
CA LEU A 191 -23.44 -0.56 -7.41
C LEU A 191 -23.23 0.60 -6.43
N CYS A 192 -23.68 0.44 -5.20
CA CYS A 192 -23.54 1.38 -4.11
C CYS A 192 -22.08 1.55 -3.71
N ALA A 193 -21.29 0.47 -3.66
CA ALA A 193 -19.85 0.52 -3.39
C ALA A 193 -19.10 1.39 -4.41
N ASN A 194 -19.38 1.18 -5.70
CA ASN A 194 -18.76 1.94 -6.77
C ASN A 194 -19.18 3.42 -6.74
N ALA A 195 -20.48 3.70 -6.58
CA ALA A 195 -20.99 5.07 -6.48
C ALA A 195 -20.40 5.82 -5.27
N PHE A 196 -20.33 5.15 -4.12
CA PHE A 196 -19.68 5.66 -2.93
C PHE A 196 -18.22 5.98 -3.19
N ALA A 197 -17.45 5.06 -3.79
CA ALA A 197 -16.03 5.28 -4.07
C ALA A 197 -15.81 6.50 -4.99
N GLY A 198 -16.61 6.65 -6.04
CA GLY A 198 -16.56 7.80 -6.94
C GLY A 198 -16.80 9.13 -6.22
N LEU A 199 -17.86 9.22 -5.40
CA LEU A 199 -18.16 10.41 -4.61
C LEU A 199 -17.11 10.67 -3.52
N PHE A 200 -16.65 9.62 -2.84
CA PHE A 200 -15.62 9.70 -1.81
C PHE A 200 -14.33 10.31 -2.34
N TYR A 201 -13.82 9.80 -3.47
CA TYR A 201 -12.57 10.30 -4.03
C TYR A 201 -12.71 11.68 -4.68
N ARG A 202 -13.91 12.08 -5.13
CA ARG A 202 -14.17 13.47 -5.53
C ARG A 202 -14.02 14.42 -4.34
N GLU A 203 -14.62 14.08 -3.20
CA GLU A 203 -14.50 14.92 -2.00
C GLU A 203 -13.06 14.97 -1.48
N VAL A 204 -12.32 13.87 -1.55
CA VAL A 204 -10.87 13.85 -1.26
C VAL A 204 -10.09 14.74 -2.24
N ALA A 205 -10.39 14.68 -3.54
CA ALA A 205 -9.76 15.53 -4.55
C ALA A 205 -10.08 17.02 -4.34
N HIS A 206 -11.26 17.34 -3.79
CA HIS A 206 -11.65 18.70 -3.37
C HIS A 206 -10.99 19.14 -2.04
N GLY A 207 -10.17 18.29 -1.42
CA GLY A 207 -9.40 18.61 -0.22
C GLY A 207 -10.10 18.29 1.10
N LEU A 208 -11.25 17.59 1.06
CA LEU A 208 -11.91 17.14 2.29
C LEU A 208 -11.11 16.00 2.92
N GLY A 209 -10.96 16.02 4.24
CA GLY A 209 -10.30 14.93 4.97
C GLY A 209 -11.08 13.62 4.86
N LEU A 210 -10.39 12.47 4.93
CA LEU A 210 -10.95 11.15 4.65
C LEU A 210 -12.24 10.85 5.44
N ALA A 211 -12.25 11.13 6.75
CA ALA A 211 -13.45 10.92 7.58
C ALA A 211 -14.64 11.79 7.14
N GLY A 212 -14.39 13.04 6.72
CA GLY A 212 -15.41 13.95 6.22
C GLY A 212 -15.91 13.52 4.84
N ALA A 213 -14.97 13.20 3.94
CA ALA A 213 -15.26 12.70 2.60
C ALA A 213 -16.12 11.44 2.64
N ALA A 214 -15.83 10.50 3.55
CA ALA A 214 -16.63 9.28 3.71
C ALA A 214 -18.08 9.58 4.10
N ARG A 215 -18.29 10.48 5.07
CA ARG A 215 -19.65 10.85 5.52
C ARG A 215 -20.43 11.58 4.44
N VAL A 216 -19.80 12.54 3.75
CA VAL A 216 -20.43 13.28 2.65
C VAL A 216 -20.77 12.33 1.51
N ALA A 217 -19.84 11.47 1.11
CA ALA A 217 -20.05 10.52 0.03
C ALA A 217 -21.16 9.51 0.35
N ALA A 218 -21.22 8.97 1.56
CA ALA A 218 -22.31 8.08 1.97
C ALA A 218 -23.67 8.79 1.84
N ARG A 219 -23.78 10.03 2.35
CA ARG A 219 -25.02 10.81 2.25
C ARG A 219 -25.42 11.11 0.80
N LEU A 220 -24.47 11.53 -0.03
CA LEU A 220 -24.73 11.82 -1.44
C LEU A 220 -25.11 10.56 -2.22
N THR A 221 -24.50 9.41 -1.90
CA THR A 221 -24.83 8.15 -2.58
C THR A 221 -26.28 7.73 -2.30
N VAL A 222 -26.74 7.86 -1.05
CA VAL A 222 -28.15 7.61 -0.66
C VAL A 222 -29.11 8.59 -1.35
N LEU A 223 -28.72 9.86 -1.47
CA LEU A 223 -29.53 10.87 -2.16
C LEU A 223 -29.69 10.57 -3.65
N ASP A 224 -28.64 10.08 -4.30
CA ASP A 224 -28.66 9.75 -5.73
C ASP A 224 -29.31 8.38 -6.00
N ASN A 225 -29.26 7.46 -5.03
CA ASN A 225 -29.77 6.10 -5.14
C ASN A 225 -30.38 5.65 -3.81
N GLU A 226 -31.72 5.75 -3.69
CA GLU A 226 -32.44 5.32 -2.48
C GLU A 226 -32.22 3.84 -2.13
N SER A 227 -31.92 2.99 -3.11
CA SER A 227 -31.55 1.58 -2.85
C SER A 227 -30.27 1.41 -2.02
N CYS A 228 -29.45 2.47 -1.91
CA CYS A 228 -28.22 2.47 -1.16
C CYS A 228 -28.39 2.94 0.30
N GLU A 229 -29.61 3.00 0.85
CA GLU A 229 -29.90 3.44 2.23
C GLU A 229 -28.99 2.81 3.32
N ALA A 230 -28.56 1.56 3.13
CA ALA A 230 -27.64 0.89 4.03
C ALA A 230 -26.28 1.61 4.17
N LEU A 231 -25.83 2.34 3.13
CA LEU A 231 -24.54 3.05 3.13
C LEU A 231 -24.38 4.03 4.28
N GLU A 232 -25.42 4.79 4.63
CA GLU A 232 -25.32 5.80 5.67
C GLU A 232 -25.35 5.17 7.06
N SER A 233 -26.16 4.13 7.26
CA SER A 233 -26.29 3.47 8.57
C SER A 233 -25.16 2.48 8.89
N GLY A 234 -24.57 1.84 7.88
CA GLY A 234 -23.45 0.91 8.03
C GLY A 234 -22.06 1.54 7.88
N LEU A 235 -21.95 2.86 7.64
CA LEU A 235 -20.63 3.50 7.47
C LEU A 235 -19.84 3.47 8.79
N VAL A 236 -18.66 2.86 8.74
CA VAL A 236 -17.70 2.87 9.85
C VAL A 236 -16.48 3.70 9.48
N VAL A 237 -16.16 4.66 10.34
CA VAL A 237 -14.94 5.49 10.22
C VAL A 237 -14.15 5.38 11.52
N LEU A 238 -13.00 4.73 11.46
CA LEU A 238 -12.06 4.63 12.59
C LEU A 238 -10.94 5.64 12.44
N SER A 239 -10.50 6.18 13.57
CA SER A 239 -9.30 7.02 13.73
C SER A 239 -8.49 6.54 14.93
#